data_AF-A0A0F8ZS25-F1
#
_entry.id   AF-A0A0F8ZS25-F1
#
_cell.length_a   1.000
_cell.length_b   1.000
_cell.length_c   1.000
_cell.angle_alpha   90.00
_cell.angle_beta   90.00
_cell.angle_gamma   90.00
#
_symmetry.space_group_name_H-M   'P 1'
#
loop_
_entity.id
_entity.type
_entity.pdbx_description
1 polymer ?
#
loop_
_entity_poly.entity_id
_entity_poly.type
_entity_poly.pdbx_seq_one_letter_code
_entity_poly.pdbx_strand_id
1 'polypeptide(L)'
;HWVAESCEAAHISALTSPPRVWLGKGVNAAYVKLSTGAGAPDPNSDGYEFALSGSRFSVKYRFGDWHDKDLPKLDIVGKNLTTARYWEISYAVDGGSFSNLDIDGNTMRLTSGGITTFFLPTSVVGREVQFKYDFVSDDVTEAPELNFVEPFAVPRGRHVPMYSVQLHLATGIRLDDEVEARSSLTQFNDLETLLGQATAVASFGPWGDNKNVWVRGLRLIEVLQTGSQEPELLVEALIQKREEA
;
A
#
# COMPACT_ATOMS: atom_id res chain seq x y z
N HIS A 1 7.03 17.08 22.39
CA HIS A 1 7.28 15.69 22.80
C HIS A 1 6.65 15.45 24.16
N TRP A 2 5.50 14.78 24.21
CA TRP A 2 4.94 14.31 25.47
C TRP A 2 5.29 12.84 25.60
N VAL A 3 6.23 12.53 26.50
CA VAL A 3 6.50 11.15 26.90
C VAL A 3 5.37 10.73 27.82
N ALA A 4 4.68 9.63 27.52
CA ALA A 4 3.61 9.11 28.38
C ALA A 4 4.24 8.56 29.67
N GLU A 5 4.28 9.39 30.71
CA GLU A 5 4.62 8.97 32.07
C GLU A 5 3.34 8.59 32.82
N SER A 6 3.45 7.62 33.73
CA SER A 6 2.34 7.05 34.50
C SER A 6 1.62 8.11 35.34
N CYS A 7 0.31 8.24 35.17
CA CYS A 7 -0.54 9.07 36.02
C CYS A 7 -1.02 8.24 37.23
N GLU A 8 -0.55 8.57 38.42
CA GLU A 8 -0.84 7.80 39.65
C GLU A 8 -2.23 8.14 40.24
N ALA A 9 -2.75 9.35 39.98
CA ALA A 9 -4.06 9.77 40.44
C ALA A 9 -4.65 10.88 39.56
N ALA A 10 -5.93 10.74 39.24
CA ALA A 10 -6.74 11.78 38.62
C ALA A 10 -7.78 12.28 39.64
N HIS A 11 -7.84 13.58 39.87
CA HIS A 11 -8.83 14.19 40.76
C HIS A 11 -9.68 15.21 40.00
N ILE A 12 -10.99 15.07 40.12
CA ILE A 12 -11.97 16.01 39.57
C ILE A 12 -12.50 16.82 40.75
N SER A 13 -12.16 18.11 40.78
CA SER A 13 -12.65 19.04 41.79
C SER A 13 -13.75 19.91 41.21
N ALA A 14 -14.93 19.91 41.83
CA ALA A 14 -16.03 20.78 41.45
C ALA A 14 -16.93 21.05 42.66
N LEU A 15 -16.66 22.14 43.40
CA LEU A 15 -17.62 22.64 44.39
C LEU A 15 -17.87 24.15 44.30
N THR A 16 -16.91 24.98 43.88
CA THR A 16 -17.14 26.45 43.73
C THR A 16 -16.24 27.15 42.71
N SER A 17 -15.47 26.40 41.90
CA SER A 17 -14.56 26.95 40.89
C SER A 17 -14.64 26.15 39.58
N PRO A 18 -14.11 26.64 38.45
CA PRO A 18 -14.18 25.93 37.18
C PRO A 18 -13.66 24.50 37.34
N PRO A 19 -14.34 23.48 36.79
CA PRO A 19 -13.95 22.11 37.00
C PRO A 19 -12.52 21.91 36.49
N ARG A 20 -11.67 21.38 37.35
CA ARG A 20 -10.26 21.09 37.04
C ARG A 20 -10.08 19.58 37.05
N VAL A 21 -9.49 19.07 35.98
CA VAL A 21 -8.92 17.72 35.98
C VAL A 21 -7.47 17.86 36.38
N TRP A 22 -7.13 17.36 37.56
CA TRP A 22 -5.76 17.31 38.04
C TRP A 22 -5.15 15.97 37.66
N LEU A 23 -3.94 16.02 37.10
CA LEU A 23 -3.13 14.87 36.77
C LEU A 23 -1.84 14.97 37.59
N GLY A 24 -1.57 13.96 38.41
CA GLY A 24 -0.32 13.88 39.16
C GLY A 24 0.90 13.79 38.21
N LYS A 25 1.95 14.57 38.48
CA LYS A 25 3.25 14.50 37.78
C LYS A 25 4.39 14.63 38.79
N GLY A 26 4.90 13.49 39.27
CA GLY A 26 5.90 13.45 40.34
C GLY A 26 5.34 14.12 41.61
N VAL A 27 6.09 15.07 42.18
CA VAL A 27 5.63 15.88 43.35
C VAL A 27 4.75 17.09 42.97
N ASN A 28 4.51 17.31 41.67
CA ASN A 28 3.74 18.44 41.15
C ASN A 28 2.38 17.99 40.61
N ALA A 29 1.46 18.95 40.44
CA ALA A 29 0.17 18.71 39.81
C ALA A 29 0.08 19.50 38.50
N ALA A 30 -0.20 18.81 37.39
CA ALA A 30 -0.64 19.43 36.15
C ALA A 30 -2.17 19.50 36.13
N TYR A 31 -2.77 20.51 35.50
CA TYR A 31 -4.23 20.61 35.40
C TYR A 31 -4.69 21.05 34.01
N VAL A 32 -5.86 20.54 33.61
CA VAL A 32 -6.66 21.08 32.51
C VAL A 32 -7.77 21.92 33.12
N LYS A 33 -7.83 23.21 32.76
CA LYS A 33 -8.89 24.12 33.20
C LYS A 33 -10.03 24.05 32.20
N LEU A 34 -11.17 23.53 32.62
CA LEU A 34 -12.41 23.60 31.84
C LEU A 34 -13.05 24.98 32.07
N SER A 35 -13.74 25.52 31.06
CA SER A 35 -14.23 26.92 31.09
C SER A 35 -15.24 27.19 32.22
N THR A 36 -15.40 28.47 32.58
CA THR A 36 -16.37 28.97 33.58
C THR A 36 -17.83 29.00 33.10
N GLY A 37 -18.10 28.74 31.81
CA GLY A 37 -19.41 28.94 31.18
C GLY A 37 -20.27 27.69 31.18
N ALA A 38 -20.78 27.26 32.35
CA ALA A 38 -21.78 26.18 32.46
C ALA A 38 -21.46 24.88 31.66
N GLY A 39 -20.19 24.58 31.41
CA GLY A 39 -19.74 23.38 30.68
C GLY A 39 -19.65 23.52 29.15
N ALA A 40 -19.96 24.67 28.56
CA ALA A 40 -19.67 24.97 27.16
C ALA A 40 -18.57 26.05 27.06
N PRO A 41 -17.55 25.87 26.20
CA PRO A 41 -16.63 26.96 25.90
C PRO A 41 -17.43 28.16 25.37
N ASP A 42 -17.15 29.37 25.87
CA ASP A 42 -17.75 30.61 25.37
C ASP A 42 -17.10 30.94 24.02
N PRO A 43 -17.81 30.76 22.89
CA PRO A 43 -17.24 30.94 21.56
C PRO A 43 -16.91 32.41 21.24
N ASN A 44 -17.32 33.35 22.10
CA ASN A 44 -17.13 34.78 21.90
C ASN A 44 -15.98 35.37 22.73
N SER A 45 -15.24 34.55 23.48
CA SER A 45 -14.10 35.04 24.27
C SER A 45 -12.84 35.11 23.42
N ASP A 46 -12.05 36.18 23.55
CA ASP A 46 -10.78 36.38 22.81
C ASP A 46 -9.71 35.32 23.11
N GLY A 47 -9.94 34.45 24.11
CA GLY A 47 -9.12 33.26 24.38
C GLY A 47 -9.51 32.03 23.55
N TYR A 48 -10.48 32.16 22.65
CA TYR A 48 -10.95 31.12 21.73
C TYR A 48 -10.18 31.22 20.40
N GLU A 49 -9.00 30.61 20.34
CA GLU A 49 -8.30 30.40 19.08
C GLU A 49 -8.74 29.04 18.51
N PHE A 50 -9.44 29.05 17.37
CA PHE A 50 -9.65 27.81 16.62
C PHE A 50 -8.28 27.26 16.22
N ALA A 51 -8.05 25.98 16.51
CA ALA A 51 -6.78 25.36 16.17
C ALA A 51 -6.55 25.45 14.66
N LEU A 52 -5.50 26.18 14.26
CA LEU A 52 -5.08 26.31 12.86
C LEU A 52 -4.43 25.04 12.31
N SER A 53 -4.25 24.03 13.16
CA SER A 53 -3.76 22.72 12.74
C SER A 53 -4.25 21.65 13.69
N GLY A 54 -4.27 20.41 13.22
CA GLY A 54 -4.59 19.27 14.08
C GLY A 54 -4.68 17.97 13.32
N SER A 55 -4.75 16.88 14.09
CA SER A 55 -4.84 15.52 13.56
C SER A 55 -6.18 14.89 13.91
N ARG A 56 -6.75 14.15 12.97
CA ARG A 56 -7.89 13.24 13.18
C ARG A 56 -7.54 11.86 12.64
N PHE A 57 -8.20 10.85 13.16
CA PHE A 57 -8.00 9.47 12.73
C PHE A 57 -9.34 8.88 12.32
N SER A 58 -9.36 8.10 11.24
CA SER A 58 -10.48 7.23 10.95
C SER A 58 -10.57 6.11 11.98
N VAL A 59 -11.71 5.44 12.00
CA VAL A 59 -11.75 4.08 12.55
C VAL A 59 -10.82 3.18 11.75
N LYS A 60 -10.41 2.08 12.37
CA LYS A 60 -9.72 0.99 11.68
C LYS A 60 -10.74 0.24 10.83
N TYR A 61 -10.62 0.36 9.52
CA TYR A 61 -11.46 -0.38 8.58
C TYR A 61 -10.97 -1.82 8.54
N ARG A 62 -11.86 -2.76 8.90
CA ARG A 62 -11.64 -4.19 8.78
C ARG A 62 -12.55 -4.74 7.70
N PHE A 63 -11.96 -5.41 6.73
CA PHE A 63 -12.72 -6.11 5.69
C PHE A 63 -13.07 -7.47 6.28
N GLY A 64 -14.36 -7.77 6.39
CA GLY A 64 -14.92 -8.83 7.26
C GLY A 64 -14.49 -10.27 6.95
N ASP A 65 -13.53 -10.48 6.06
CA ASP A 65 -12.89 -11.75 5.75
C ASP A 65 -11.41 -11.76 6.20
N TRP A 66 -10.92 -12.92 6.65
CA TRP A 66 -9.59 -13.05 7.29
C TRP A 66 -8.41 -12.98 6.32
N HIS A 67 -8.63 -12.54 5.09
CA HIS A 67 -7.63 -12.53 4.03
C HIS A 67 -7.21 -11.12 3.68
N ASP A 68 -5.94 -10.97 3.35
CA ASP A 68 -5.36 -9.70 2.93
C ASP A 68 -6.09 -9.15 1.70
N LYS A 69 -6.14 -7.82 1.63
CA LYS A 69 -6.78 -7.03 0.58
C LYS A 69 -5.75 -6.15 -0.09
N ASP A 70 -5.91 -5.97 -1.39
CA ASP A 70 -5.25 -4.88 -2.09
C ASP A 70 -6.03 -3.60 -1.80
N LEU A 71 -5.33 -2.53 -1.46
CA LEU A 71 -5.90 -1.23 -1.15
C LEU A 71 -5.54 -0.26 -2.29
N PRO A 72 -6.25 -0.27 -3.44
CA PRO A 72 -5.78 0.42 -4.64
C PRO A 72 -5.89 1.94 -4.57
N LYS A 73 -6.89 2.45 -3.84
CA LYS A 73 -7.17 3.90 -3.84
C LYS A 73 -7.99 4.36 -2.64
N LEU A 74 -7.99 5.67 -2.46
CA LEU A 74 -8.84 6.43 -1.55
C LEU A 74 -9.49 7.57 -2.31
N ASP A 75 -10.81 7.65 -2.29
CA ASP A 75 -11.56 8.81 -2.80
C ASP A 75 -11.91 9.74 -1.64
N ILE A 76 -11.62 11.03 -1.79
CA ILE A 76 -11.85 12.05 -0.75
C ILE A 76 -12.44 13.33 -1.34
N VAL A 77 -13.34 13.97 -0.61
CA VAL A 77 -13.93 15.26 -1.00
C VAL A 77 -13.64 16.31 0.05
N GLY A 78 -12.96 17.36 -0.39
CA GLY A 78 -12.64 18.53 0.41
C GLY A 78 -13.53 19.72 0.08
N LYS A 79 -13.68 20.62 1.06
CA LYS A 79 -14.30 21.93 0.87
C LYS A 79 -13.53 22.98 1.66
N ASN A 80 -13.61 24.21 1.18
CA ASN A 80 -12.90 25.35 1.75
C ASN A 80 -11.39 25.10 1.83
N LEU A 81 -10.78 24.77 0.69
CA LEU A 81 -9.36 24.40 0.60
C LEU A 81 -8.61 25.35 -0.33
N THR A 82 -7.38 25.65 0.06
CA THR A 82 -6.42 26.46 -0.69
C THR A 82 -5.03 25.81 -0.58
N THR A 83 -4.01 26.43 -1.16
CA THR A 83 -2.63 25.99 -0.97
C THR A 83 -2.13 26.19 0.46
N ALA A 84 -2.68 27.15 1.21
CA ALA A 84 -2.35 27.42 2.61
C ALA A 84 -3.30 26.70 3.61
N ARG A 85 -4.46 26.25 3.12
CA ARG A 85 -5.51 25.57 3.89
C ARG A 85 -5.82 24.22 3.28
N TYR A 86 -5.29 23.16 3.86
CA TYR A 86 -5.28 21.84 3.24
C TYR A 86 -5.42 20.70 4.25
N TRP A 87 -5.70 19.52 3.72
CA TRP A 87 -5.57 18.26 4.43
C TRP A 87 -4.39 17.47 3.87
N GLU A 88 -3.58 16.90 4.75
CA GLU A 88 -2.62 15.86 4.42
C GLU A 88 -3.14 14.53 4.94
N ILE A 89 -3.12 13.52 4.06
CA ILE A 89 -3.72 12.21 4.33
C ILE A 89 -2.58 11.22 4.46
N SER A 90 -2.60 10.45 5.54
CA SER A 90 -1.72 9.30 5.72
C SER A 90 -2.53 8.04 5.94
N TYR A 91 -1.98 6.88 5.58
CA TYR A 91 -2.56 5.57 5.87
C TYR A 91 -1.56 4.69 6.62
N ALA A 92 -2.08 3.81 7.47
CA ALA A 92 -1.35 2.74 8.12
C ALA A 92 -2.11 1.43 7.91
N VAL A 93 -1.39 0.39 7.46
CA VAL A 93 -1.94 -0.94 7.24
C VAL A 93 -1.50 -1.87 8.36
N ASP A 94 -2.44 -2.67 8.88
CA ASP A 94 -2.23 -3.67 9.94
C ASP A 94 -1.47 -3.14 11.18
N GLY A 95 -1.71 -1.88 11.53
CA GLY A 95 -1.05 -1.22 12.68
C GLY A 95 0.41 -0.82 12.44
N GLY A 96 0.87 -0.86 11.19
CA GLY A 96 2.18 -0.37 10.78
C GLY A 96 2.35 1.14 10.89
N SER A 97 3.48 1.65 10.37
CA SER A 97 3.75 3.09 10.34
C SER A 97 2.85 3.81 9.31
N PHE A 98 2.51 5.07 9.61
CA PHE A 98 1.76 5.91 8.68
C PHE A 98 2.64 6.34 7.50
N SER A 99 2.13 6.18 6.29
CA SER A 99 2.68 6.71 5.04
C SER A 99 1.72 7.72 4.45
N ASN A 100 2.24 8.85 3.96
CA ASN A 100 1.48 9.88 3.27
C ASN A 100 1.76 9.91 1.76
N LEU A 101 2.42 8.89 1.20
CA LEU A 101 2.81 8.86 -0.20
C LEU A 101 1.81 8.07 -1.06
N ASP A 102 1.52 8.59 -2.25
CA ASP A 102 0.78 7.89 -3.28
C ASP A 102 1.68 6.93 -4.09
N ILE A 103 1.12 6.27 -5.11
CA ILE A 103 1.82 5.32 -5.98
C ILE A 103 3.02 5.94 -6.73
N ASP A 104 2.98 7.24 -6.99
CA ASP A 104 4.02 7.99 -7.70
C ASP A 104 5.04 8.61 -6.72
N GLY A 105 4.85 8.43 -5.41
CA GLY A 105 5.69 8.98 -4.35
C GLY A 105 5.38 10.44 -4.00
N ASN A 106 4.25 10.98 -4.46
CA ASN A 106 3.81 12.32 -4.07
C ASN A 106 3.07 12.28 -2.74
N THR A 107 3.18 13.36 -1.97
CA THR A 107 2.39 13.50 -0.74
C THR A 107 0.91 13.61 -1.08
N MET A 108 0.08 12.77 -0.47
CA MET A 108 -1.38 12.81 -0.58
C MET A 108 -1.91 14.04 0.17
N ARG A 109 -1.97 15.15 -0.55
CA ARG A 109 -2.44 16.44 -0.03
C ARG A 109 -3.61 16.95 -0.83
N LEU A 110 -4.64 17.36 -0.10
CA LEU A 110 -5.86 17.93 -0.64
C LEU A 110 -5.83 19.46 -0.45
N THR A 111 -5.54 20.19 -1.52
CA THR A 111 -5.40 21.67 -1.51
C THR A 111 -6.52 22.38 -2.27
N SER A 112 -7.47 21.65 -2.86
CA SER A 112 -8.58 22.19 -3.63
C SER A 112 -9.87 21.45 -3.33
N GLY A 113 -10.99 22.16 -3.45
CA GLY A 113 -12.31 21.53 -3.31
C GLY A 113 -12.63 20.54 -4.44
N GLY A 114 -13.57 19.64 -4.17
CA GLY A 114 -14.01 18.62 -5.13
C GLY A 114 -13.51 17.21 -4.78
N ILE A 115 -13.85 16.24 -5.64
CA ILE A 115 -13.41 14.84 -5.50
C ILE A 115 -11.94 14.75 -5.94
N THR A 116 -11.12 14.17 -5.08
CA THR A 116 -9.74 13.78 -5.38
C THR A 116 -9.57 12.31 -5.09
N THR A 117 -8.90 11.60 -6.00
CA THR A 117 -8.54 10.20 -5.82
C THR A 117 -7.04 10.10 -5.60
N PHE A 118 -6.64 9.45 -4.51
CA PHE A 118 -5.26 9.05 -4.29
C PHE A 118 -5.11 7.56 -4.61
N PHE A 119 -4.19 7.24 -5.51
CA PHE A 119 -3.80 5.86 -5.79
C PHE A 119 -2.71 5.44 -4.83
N LEU A 120 -2.93 4.35 -4.09
CA LEU A 120 -1.94 3.86 -3.13
C LEU A 120 -0.94 2.93 -3.84
N PRO A 121 0.31 2.84 -3.36
CA PRO A 121 1.28 1.91 -3.91
C PRO A 121 0.75 0.46 -3.98
N THR A 122 1.14 -0.29 -5.00
CA THR A 122 0.72 -1.70 -5.18
C THR A 122 1.22 -2.63 -4.06
N SER A 123 2.18 -2.16 -3.26
CA SER A 123 2.66 -2.85 -2.05
C SER A 123 1.75 -2.65 -0.83
N VAL A 124 0.74 -1.79 -0.90
CA VAL A 124 -0.19 -1.52 0.21
C VAL A 124 -1.22 -2.64 0.28
N VAL A 125 -0.86 -3.67 1.06
CA VAL A 125 -1.62 -4.90 1.23
C VAL A 125 -1.79 -5.20 2.71
N GLY A 126 -3.00 -5.55 3.12
CA GLY A 126 -3.27 -5.99 4.49
C GLY A 126 -4.74 -6.23 4.79
N ARG A 127 -5.06 -6.46 6.07
CA ARG A 127 -6.42 -6.83 6.52
C ARG A 127 -7.17 -5.65 7.14
N GLU A 128 -6.42 -4.72 7.71
CA GLU A 128 -6.92 -3.52 8.36
C GLU A 128 -6.20 -2.30 7.79
N VAL A 129 -6.94 -1.21 7.56
CA VAL A 129 -6.37 0.09 7.22
C VAL A 129 -6.93 1.17 8.14
N GLN A 130 -6.06 2.09 8.57
CA GLN A 130 -6.44 3.29 9.30
C GLN A 130 -5.88 4.52 8.58
N PHE A 131 -6.69 5.55 8.46
CA PHE A 131 -6.29 6.83 7.90
C PHE A 131 -6.08 7.87 9.00
N LYS A 132 -5.08 8.72 8.80
CA LYS A 132 -4.80 9.92 9.60
C LYS A 132 -4.99 11.12 8.69
N TYR A 133 -5.71 12.11 9.19
CA TYR A 133 -6.01 13.36 8.52
C TYR A 133 -5.40 14.49 9.31
N ASP A 134 -4.36 15.11 8.77
CA ASP A 134 -3.73 16.29 9.35
C ASP A 134 -4.23 17.52 8.59
N PHE A 135 -4.85 18.46 9.28
CA PHE A 135 -5.26 19.72 8.65
C PHE A 135 -4.33 20.86 9.02
N VAL A 136 -4.24 21.79 8.09
CA VAL A 136 -3.63 23.12 8.28
C VAL A 136 -4.62 24.15 7.76
N SER A 137 -4.82 25.21 8.53
CA SER A 137 -5.60 26.39 8.16
C SER A 137 -4.76 27.64 8.36
N ASP A 138 -4.97 28.62 7.50
CA ASP A 138 -4.45 29.98 7.59
C ASP A 138 -5.45 30.95 8.24
N ASP A 139 -6.68 30.49 8.53
CA ASP A 139 -7.80 31.29 9.01
C ASP A 139 -8.56 30.55 10.11
N VAL A 140 -8.87 31.27 11.20
CA VAL A 140 -9.65 30.75 12.34
C VAL A 140 -11.16 30.76 12.08
N THR A 141 -11.62 31.55 11.11
CA THR A 141 -13.03 31.66 10.72
C THR A 141 -13.42 30.74 9.57
N GLU A 142 -12.42 30.29 8.80
CA GLU A 142 -12.61 29.49 7.59
C GLU A 142 -11.79 28.20 7.69
N ALA A 143 -12.39 27.14 8.24
CA ALA A 143 -11.70 25.87 8.45
C ALA A 143 -11.74 24.96 7.20
N PRO A 144 -10.68 24.15 6.96
CA PRO A 144 -10.70 23.12 5.93
C PRO A 144 -11.70 22.01 6.30
N GLU A 145 -12.55 21.61 5.37
CA GLU A 145 -13.60 20.61 5.60
C GLU A 145 -13.34 19.33 4.78
N LEU A 146 -13.60 18.17 5.39
CA LEU A 146 -13.72 16.88 4.71
C LEU A 146 -15.19 16.47 4.71
N ASN A 147 -15.77 16.34 3.52
CA ASN A 147 -17.19 16.03 3.35
C ASN A 147 -17.44 14.55 3.07
N PHE A 148 -16.47 13.86 2.46
CA PHE A 148 -16.60 12.46 2.07
C PHE A 148 -15.24 11.80 2.07
N VAL A 149 -15.17 10.56 2.54
CA VAL A 149 -13.99 9.71 2.49
C VAL A 149 -14.44 8.27 2.23
N GLU A 150 -13.92 7.66 1.18
CA GLU A 150 -14.23 6.29 0.79
C GLU A 150 -12.96 5.51 0.44
N PRO A 151 -12.49 4.63 1.35
CA PRO A 151 -11.39 3.74 1.04
C PRO A 151 -11.87 2.54 0.23
N PHE A 152 -11.07 2.13 -0.76
CA PHE A 152 -11.35 0.94 -1.56
C PHE A 152 -10.45 -0.21 -1.14
N ALA A 153 -11.04 -1.40 -1.02
CA ALA A 153 -10.33 -2.63 -0.76
C ALA A 153 -10.87 -3.74 -1.65
N VAL A 154 -9.97 -4.48 -2.29
CA VAL A 154 -10.32 -5.54 -3.22
C VAL A 154 -9.78 -6.87 -2.70
N PRO A 155 -10.59 -7.94 -2.67
CA PRO A 155 -10.10 -9.29 -2.42
C PRO A 155 -8.94 -9.61 -3.35
N ARG A 156 -7.80 -10.03 -2.78
CA ARG A 156 -6.70 -10.53 -3.59
C ARG A 156 -7.18 -11.78 -4.32
N GLY A 157 -7.12 -11.75 -5.65
CA GLY A 157 -7.12 -12.98 -6.42
C GLY A 157 -5.93 -13.84 -5.98
N ARG A 158 -6.05 -15.18 -6.06
CA ARG A 158 -4.86 -16.04 -5.95
C ARG A 158 -3.93 -15.70 -7.12
N HIS A 159 -2.95 -14.83 -6.89
CA HIS A 159 -1.92 -14.54 -7.88
C HIS A 159 -1.14 -15.82 -8.08
N VAL A 160 -1.27 -16.43 -9.26
CA VAL A 160 -0.41 -17.57 -9.59
C VAL A 160 0.92 -16.99 -10.06
N PRO A 161 2.04 -17.29 -9.38
CA PRO A 161 3.33 -16.72 -9.73
C PRO A 161 3.70 -17.11 -11.18
N MET A 162 4.13 -16.11 -11.94
CA MET A 162 4.70 -16.26 -13.27
C MET A 162 6.19 -15.92 -13.19
N TYR A 163 7.01 -16.76 -13.82
CA TYR A 163 8.46 -16.64 -13.88
C TYR A 163 8.84 -16.36 -15.34
N SER A 164 9.72 -15.39 -15.57
CA SER A 164 10.35 -15.22 -16.89
C SER A 164 11.68 -15.94 -16.88
N VAL A 165 11.92 -16.80 -17.87
CA VAL A 165 13.18 -17.53 -18.05
C VAL A 165 13.69 -17.28 -19.47
N GLN A 166 14.97 -16.96 -19.60
CA GLN A 166 15.61 -16.85 -20.89
C GLN A 166 16.20 -18.21 -21.29
N LEU A 167 15.82 -18.69 -22.46
CA LEU A 167 16.26 -19.95 -23.04
C LEU A 167 17.14 -19.65 -24.25
N HIS A 168 18.35 -20.19 -24.25
CA HIS A 168 19.23 -20.19 -25.41
C HIS A 168 19.00 -21.48 -26.19
N LEU A 169 18.45 -21.34 -27.41
CA LEU A 169 18.14 -22.45 -28.29
C LEU A 169 19.20 -22.52 -29.38
N ALA A 170 20.01 -23.58 -29.34
CA ALA A 170 21.00 -23.86 -30.37
C ALA A 170 21.20 -25.37 -30.50
N THR A 171 21.69 -25.78 -31.66
CA THR A 171 22.08 -27.16 -31.93
C THR A 171 23.44 -27.43 -31.31
N GLY A 172 23.65 -28.62 -30.75
CA GLY A 172 24.92 -29.03 -30.15
C GLY A 172 25.15 -28.52 -28.72
N ILE A 173 24.14 -27.91 -28.08
CA ILE A 173 24.21 -27.58 -26.65
C ILE A 173 24.30 -28.89 -25.85
N ARG A 174 25.25 -28.96 -24.91
CA ARG A 174 25.33 -30.05 -23.95
C ARG A 174 24.36 -29.80 -22.80
N LEU A 175 23.44 -30.74 -22.60
CA LEU A 175 22.48 -30.78 -21.50
C LEU A 175 22.83 -32.00 -20.66
N ASP A 176 23.40 -31.82 -19.46
CA ASP A 176 23.85 -32.89 -18.54
C ASP A 176 24.47 -34.13 -19.21
N ASP A 177 23.64 -35.12 -19.61
CA ASP A 177 24.06 -36.39 -20.23
C ASP A 177 23.81 -36.49 -21.76
N GLU A 178 23.21 -35.48 -22.39
CA GLU A 178 22.81 -35.47 -23.79
C GLU A 178 23.34 -34.26 -24.57
N VAL A 179 23.46 -34.43 -25.89
CA VAL A 179 23.76 -33.32 -26.82
C VAL A 179 22.50 -33.03 -27.60
N GLU A 180 22.04 -31.79 -27.55
CA GLU A 180 20.85 -31.37 -28.27
C GLU A 180 21.08 -31.43 -29.79
N ALA A 181 20.46 -32.41 -30.44
CA ALA A 181 20.63 -32.65 -31.87
C ALA A 181 19.63 -31.85 -32.74
N ARG A 182 18.58 -31.29 -32.12
CA ARG A 182 17.54 -30.55 -32.84
C ARG A 182 17.98 -29.13 -33.15
N SER A 183 17.55 -28.63 -34.31
CA SER A 183 17.72 -27.22 -34.69
C SER A 183 17.10 -26.27 -33.67
N SER A 184 17.65 -25.06 -33.55
CA SER A 184 17.06 -23.99 -32.74
C SER A 184 15.60 -23.70 -33.14
N LEU A 185 15.29 -23.77 -34.44
CA LEU A 185 13.94 -23.58 -34.97
C LEU A 185 12.99 -24.72 -34.56
N THR A 186 13.47 -25.97 -34.57
CA THR A 186 12.69 -27.12 -34.08
C THR A 186 12.41 -26.95 -32.58
N GLN A 187 13.42 -26.59 -31.80
CA GLN A 187 13.26 -26.33 -30.36
C GLN A 187 12.25 -25.21 -30.10
N PHE A 188 12.27 -24.13 -30.90
CA PHE A 188 11.31 -23.04 -30.80
C PHE A 188 9.87 -23.49 -31.11
N ASN A 189 9.68 -24.26 -32.18
CA ASN A 189 8.36 -24.81 -32.54
C ASN A 189 7.83 -25.80 -31.48
N ASP A 190 8.71 -26.56 -30.83
CA ASP A 190 8.34 -27.40 -29.69
C ASP A 190 7.82 -26.55 -28.53
N LEU A 191 8.48 -25.43 -28.22
CA LEU A 191 8.00 -24.48 -27.21
C LEU A 191 6.64 -23.87 -27.59
N GLU A 192 6.45 -23.47 -28.85
CA GLU A 192 5.14 -22.97 -29.34
C GLU A 192 4.04 -24.02 -29.19
N THR A 193 4.38 -25.30 -29.42
CA THR A 193 3.45 -26.41 -29.20
C THR A 193 3.10 -26.53 -27.72
N LEU A 194 4.08 -26.42 -26.81
CA LEU A 194 3.84 -26.42 -25.36
C LEU A 194 3.00 -25.22 -24.90
N LEU A 195 3.19 -24.04 -25.50
CA LEU A 195 2.38 -22.85 -25.24
C LEU A 195 0.90 -23.09 -25.60
N GLY A 196 0.64 -23.84 -26.66
CA GLY A 196 -0.72 -24.22 -27.07
C GLY A 196 -1.36 -25.34 -26.23
N GLN A 197 -0.59 -26.04 -25.40
CA GLN A 197 -1.08 -27.14 -24.60
C GLN A 197 -1.68 -26.69 -23.26
N ALA A 198 -2.77 -27.34 -22.85
CA ALA A 198 -3.40 -27.12 -21.54
C ALA A 198 -2.70 -27.90 -20.40
N THR A 199 -1.87 -28.89 -20.75
CA THR A 199 -1.20 -29.80 -19.81
C THR A 199 0.10 -29.21 -19.27
N ALA A 200 0.43 -29.56 -18.04
CA ALA A 200 1.71 -29.17 -17.45
C ALA A 200 2.86 -29.97 -18.06
N VAL A 201 4.04 -29.37 -18.07
CA VAL A 201 5.31 -29.99 -18.46
C VAL A 201 6.20 -30.10 -17.22
N ALA A 202 6.94 -31.20 -17.11
CA ALA A 202 7.94 -31.34 -16.06
C ALA A 202 9.13 -30.41 -16.35
N SER A 203 9.40 -29.48 -15.43
CA SER A 203 10.59 -28.65 -15.39
C SER A 203 11.58 -29.26 -14.41
N PHE A 204 12.84 -29.38 -14.84
CA PHE A 204 13.94 -29.86 -14.01
C PHE A 204 14.87 -28.69 -13.69
N GLY A 205 15.00 -28.38 -12.40
CA GLY A 205 15.93 -27.38 -11.90
C GLY A 205 17.34 -27.95 -11.67
N PRO A 206 18.37 -27.09 -11.58
CA PRO A 206 19.77 -27.50 -11.45
C PRO A 206 20.11 -28.25 -10.15
N TRP A 207 19.18 -28.30 -9.19
CA TRP A 207 19.31 -29.04 -7.92
C TRP A 207 18.40 -30.28 -7.84
N GLY A 208 17.88 -30.76 -8.98
CA GLY A 208 16.98 -31.92 -9.02
C GLY A 208 15.52 -31.60 -8.72
N ASP A 209 15.16 -30.31 -8.72
CA ASP A 209 13.76 -29.88 -8.58
C ASP A 209 12.94 -30.36 -9.77
N ASN A 210 12.01 -31.28 -9.56
CA ASN A 210 11.00 -31.64 -10.56
C ASN A 210 9.68 -30.94 -10.23
N LYS A 211 9.29 -29.97 -11.06
CA LYS A 211 8.05 -29.21 -10.88
C LYS A 211 7.23 -29.17 -12.17
N ASN A 212 5.92 -29.35 -12.02
CA ASN A 212 4.98 -29.15 -13.11
C ASN A 212 4.81 -27.65 -13.39
N VAL A 213 5.05 -27.26 -14.64
CA VAL A 213 4.95 -25.87 -15.10
C VAL A 213 4.10 -25.76 -16.36
N TRP A 214 3.56 -24.57 -16.61
CA TRP A 214 2.84 -24.24 -17.84
C TRP A 214 3.54 -23.11 -18.55
N VAL A 215 3.79 -23.27 -19.85
CA VAL A 215 4.25 -22.18 -20.70
C VAL A 215 3.05 -21.27 -21.01
N ARG A 216 3.17 -19.98 -20.72
CA ARG A 216 2.10 -18.98 -20.86
C ARG A 216 2.42 -17.85 -21.82
N GLY A 217 3.69 -17.66 -22.14
CA GLY A 217 4.12 -16.73 -23.16
C GLY A 217 5.48 -17.14 -23.70
N LEU A 218 5.71 -16.82 -24.96
CA LEU A 218 6.99 -16.94 -25.63
C LEU A 218 7.26 -15.65 -26.37
N ARG A 219 8.50 -15.17 -26.27
CA ARG A 219 8.96 -14.00 -27.01
C ARG A 219 10.36 -14.28 -27.51
N LEU A 220 10.53 -14.24 -28.83
CA LEU A 220 11.87 -14.23 -29.43
C LEU A 220 12.54 -12.89 -29.10
N ILE A 221 13.67 -12.94 -28.39
CA ILE A 221 14.46 -11.77 -28.02
C ILE A 221 15.45 -11.46 -29.14
N GLU A 222 16.21 -12.46 -29.57
CA GLU A 222 17.35 -12.28 -30.47
C GLU A 222 17.58 -13.51 -31.35
N VAL A 223 18.09 -13.28 -32.56
CA VAL A 223 18.56 -14.30 -33.49
C VAL A 223 20.04 -14.05 -33.76
N LEU A 224 20.90 -14.98 -33.35
CA LEU A 224 22.34 -14.93 -33.54
C LEU A 224 22.74 -15.86 -34.68
N GLN A 225 23.29 -15.33 -35.77
CA GLN A 225 23.75 -16.14 -36.90
C GLN A 225 25.22 -15.87 -37.20
N THR A 226 26.06 -16.88 -36.99
CA THR A 226 27.51 -16.78 -37.23
C THR A 226 27.88 -17.45 -38.55
N GLY A 227 28.08 -16.65 -39.60
CA GLY A 227 28.48 -17.14 -40.92
C GLY A 227 27.46 -18.09 -41.54
N SER A 228 27.88 -19.29 -41.93
CA SER A 228 27.01 -20.33 -42.50
C SER A 228 26.52 -21.34 -41.47
N GLN A 229 26.73 -21.09 -40.17
CA GLN A 229 26.20 -21.94 -39.11
C GLN A 229 24.69 -21.76 -38.96
N GLU A 230 24.07 -22.77 -38.37
CA GLU A 230 22.65 -22.72 -38.01
C GLU A 230 22.39 -21.56 -37.02
N PRO A 231 21.28 -20.81 -37.17
CA PRO A 231 21.01 -19.69 -36.28
C PRO A 231 20.76 -20.17 -34.86
N GLU A 232 21.20 -19.41 -33.88
CA GLU A 232 20.87 -19.57 -32.47
C GLU A 232 19.78 -18.58 -32.09
N LEU A 233 18.86 -18.97 -31.22
CA LEU A 233 17.73 -18.15 -30.80
C LEU A 233 17.81 -17.89 -29.30
N LEU A 234 17.67 -16.64 -28.88
CA LEU A 234 17.44 -16.29 -27.49
C LEU A 234 15.95 -16.00 -27.30
N VAL A 235 15.30 -16.75 -26.42
CA VAL A 235 13.84 -16.71 -26.24
C VAL A 235 13.50 -16.47 -24.78
N GLU A 236 12.59 -15.54 -24.53
CA GLU A 236 11.95 -15.38 -23.23
C GLU A 236 10.73 -16.30 -23.14
N ALA A 237 10.71 -17.19 -22.15
CA ALA A 237 9.57 -18.03 -21.81
C ALA A 237 8.95 -17.56 -20.49
N LEU A 238 7.66 -17.24 -20.55
CA LEU A 238 6.84 -16.94 -19.37
C LEU A 238 6.23 -18.24 -18.86
N ILE A 239 6.64 -18.66 -17.67
CA ILE A 239 6.33 -19.96 -17.08
C ILE A 239 5.50 -19.76 -15.83
N GLN A 240 4.37 -20.44 -15.74
CA GLN A 240 3.51 -20.44 -14.56
C GLN A 240 3.76 -21.71 -13.73
N LYS A 241 3.98 -21.54 -12.42
CA LYS A 241 4.04 -22.65 -11.46
C LYS A 241 2.80 -22.60 -10.59
N ARG A 242 2.11 -23.72 -10.45
CA ARG A 242 1.04 -23.85 -9.46
C ARG A 242 1.69 -24.22 -8.12
N GLU A 243 1.45 -23.44 -7.08
CA GLU A 243 1.73 -23.90 -5.72
C GLU A 243 0.73 -25.01 -5.40
N GLU A 244 1.26 -26.20 -5.10
CA GLU A 244 0.49 -27.25 -4.45
C GLU A 244 0.35 -26.84 -2.98
N ALA A 245 -0.89 -26.84 -2.49
CA ALA A 245 -1.25 -26.41 -1.14
C ALA A 245 -0.77 -27.40 -0.07
#